data_AF-A0A5K1F8A6-F1
#
_entry.id   AF-A0A5K1F8A6-F1
#
_cell.length_a   1.000
_cell.length_b   1.000
_cell.length_c   1.000
_cell.angle_alpha   90.00
_cell.angle_beta   90.00
_cell.angle_gamma   90.00
#
_symmetry.space_group_name_H-M   'P 1'
#
loop_
_entity.id
_entity.type
_entity.pdbx_description
1 polymer ?
#
loop_
_entity_poly.entity_id
_entity_poly.type
_entity_poly.pdbx_seq_one_letter_code
_entity_poly.pdbx_strand_id
1 'polypeptide(L)' 'IVKQLWAYIRKNNLQDPSNKRKIICNDALRLVFETDCTDMFKMNKLLAKHILPLEPT' A
#
# COMPACT_ATOMS: atom_id res chain seq x y z
N ILE A 1 -6.87 8.21 -2.46
CA ILE A 1 -5.90 7.13 -2.74
C ILE A 1 -5.70 6.22 -1.52
N VAL A 2 -5.08 6.69 -0.42
CA VAL A 2 -4.77 5.86 0.76
C VAL A 2 -5.99 5.13 1.34
N LYS A 3 -7.16 5.79 1.46
CA LYS A 3 -8.40 5.14 1.92
C LYS A 3 -8.85 3.98 1.02
N GLN A 4 -8.76 4.15 -0.30
CA GLN A 4 -9.14 3.09 -1.26
C GLN A 4 -8.15 1.92 -1.21
N LEU A 5 -6.86 2.22 -1.08
CA LEU A 5 -5.83 1.20 -0.88
C LEU A 5 -6.09 0.39 0.40
N TRP A 6 -6.42 1.05 1.50
CA TRP A 6 -6.81 0.37 2.74
C TRP A 6 -8.04 -0.51 2.59
N ALA A 7 -9.05 -0.05 1.84
CA ALA A 7 -10.22 -0.86 1.52
C ALA A 7 -9.83 -2.11 0.71
N TYR A 8 -8.93 -1.98 -0.26
CA TYR A 8 -8.39 -3.12 -1.02
C TYR A 8 -7.62 -4.11 -0.13
N ILE A 9 -6.71 -3.62 0.72
CA ILE A 9 -5.93 -4.44 1.65
C ILE A 9 -6.86 -5.27 2.55
N ARG A 10 -7.90 -4.64 3.10
CA ARG A 10 -8.89 -5.33 3.95
C ARG A 10 -9.74 -6.32 3.16
N LYS A 11 -10.23 -5.93 1.99
CA LYS A 11 -11.06 -6.79 1.13
C LYS A 11 -10.33 -8.07 0.72
N ASN A 12 -9.01 -7.99 0.52
CA ASN A 12 -8.17 -9.12 0.14
C ASN A 12 -7.47 -9.80 1.33
N ASN A 13 -7.80 -9.43 2.57
CA ASN A 13 -7.17 -9.96 3.80
C ASN A 13 -5.63 -9.94 3.76
N LEU A 14 -5.06 -8.86 3.23
CA LEU A 14 -3.60 -8.71 3.05
C LEU A 14 -2.89 -8.24 4.33
N GLN A 15 -3.59 -8.16 5.46
CA GLN A 15 -2.96 -7.88 6.75
C GLN A 15 -2.47 -9.17 7.37
N ASP A 16 -1.27 -9.12 7.95
CA ASP A 16 -0.76 -10.23 8.74
C ASP A 16 -1.66 -10.42 9.99
N PRO A 17 -2.24 -11.62 10.20
CA PRO A 17 -3.16 -11.87 11.31
C PRO A 17 -2.47 -11.79 12.68
N SER A 18 -1.16 -12.06 12.75
CA SER A 18 -0.36 -11.95 13.97
C SER A 18 0.15 -10.52 14.18
N ASN A 19 0.34 -9.76 13.10
CA ASN A 19 0.77 -8.36 13.17
C ASN A 19 -0.03 -7.46 12.23
N LYS A 20 -1.14 -6.90 12.74
CA LYS A 20 -2.04 -5.99 11.99
C LYS A 20 -1.37 -4.75 11.40
N ARG A 21 -0.12 -4.44 11.77
CA ARG A 21 0.66 -3.34 11.18
C ARG A 21 1.36 -3.74 9.89
N LYS A 22 1.61 -5.03 9.69
CA LYS A 22 2.29 -5.59 8.52
C LYS A 22 1.26 -5.91 7.45
N ILE A 23 1.55 -5.44 6.24
CA ILE A 23 0.75 -5.67 5.04
C ILE A 23 1.58 -6.57 4.14
N ILE A 24 1.00 -7.71 3.74
CA ILE A 24 1.58 -8.66 2.80
C ILE A 24 1.17 -8.21 1.40
N CYS A 25 2.14 -7.88 0.57
CA CYS A 25 1.87 -7.44 -0.79
C CYS A 25 1.52 -8.66 -1.65
N ASN A 26 0.34 -8.64 -2.27
CA ASN A 26 0.05 -9.53 -3.38
C ASN A 26 0.76 -9.05 -4.65
N ASP A 27 0.61 -9.76 -5.76
CA ASP A 27 1.32 -9.45 -7.01
C ASP A 27 1.03 -8.04 -7.54
N ALA A 28 -0.22 -7.56 -7.38
CA ALA A 28 -0.58 -6.19 -7.74
C ALA A 28 0.12 -5.15 -6.85
N LEU A 29 0.16 -5.37 -5.54
CA LEU A 29 0.86 -4.47 -4.61
C LEU A 29 2.38 -4.56 -4.75
N ARG A 30 2.94 -5.73 -5.12
CA ARG A 30 4.36 -5.88 -5.44
C ARG A 30 4.76 -5.06 -6.65
N LEU A 31 3.90 -4.97 -7.67
CA LEU A 31 4.17 -4.16 -8.85
C LEU A 31 4.22 -2.66 -8.54
N VAL A 32 3.45 -2.22 -7.53
CA VAL A 32 3.40 -0.80 -7.11
C VAL A 32 4.49 -0.50 -6.07
N PHE A 33 4.67 -1.38 -5.09
CA PHE A 33 5.55 -1.13 -3.94
C PHE A 33 6.93 -1.72 -4.07
N GLU A 34 7.14 -2.60 -5.06
CA GLU A 34 8.40 -3.31 -5.33
C GLU A 34 8.95 -4.05 -4.10
N THR A 35 8.03 -4.52 -3.24
CA THR A 35 8.35 -5.21 -1.98
C THR A 35 7.30 -6.29 -1.68
N ASP A 36 7.75 -7.38 -1.07
CA ASP A 36 6.87 -8.48 -0.62
C ASP A 36 6.01 -8.12 0.58
N CYS A 37 6.50 -7.20 1.42
CA CYS A 37 5.76 -6.74 2.57
C CYS A 37 6.06 -5.28 2.87
N THR A 38 5.07 -4.63 3.45
CA THR A 38 5.15 -3.22 3.86
C THR A 38 4.46 -3.03 5.20
N ASP A 39 4.55 -1.84 5.74
CA ASP A 39 3.83 -1.41 6.93
C ASP A 39 3.19 -0.04 6.68
N MET A 40 2.34 0.44 7.59
CA MET A 40 1.63 1.70 7.37
C MET A 40 2.57 2.92 7.20
N PHE A 41 3.78 2.89 7.78
CA PHE A 41 4.75 3.98 7.70
C PHE A 41 5.52 3.94 6.37
N LYS A 42 6.01 2.76 5.98
CA LYS A 42 6.70 2.55 4.71
C LYS A 42 5.77 2.75 3.52
N MET A 43 4.51 2.32 3.63
CA MET A 43 3.51 2.47 2.56
C MET A 43 3.34 3.93 2.13
N ASN A 44 3.26 4.88 3.06
CA ASN A 44 3.15 6.30 2.71
C ASN A 44 4.38 6.81 1.95
N LYS A 45 5.58 6.37 2.34
CA LYS A 45 6.83 6.73 1.65
C LYS A 45 6.89 6.15 0.24
N LEU A 46 6.42 4.91 0.06
CA LEU A 46 6.38 4.26 -1.25
C LEU A 46 5.34 4.94 -2.15
N LEU A 47 4.13 5.22 -1.63
CA LEU A 47 3.10 5.94 -2.36
C LEU A 47 3.56 7.33 -2.81
N ALA A 48 4.33 8.05 -1.98
CA ALA A 48 4.84 9.37 -2.34
C ALA A 48 5.71 9.36 -3.62
N LYS A 49 6.33 8.22 -3.97
CA LYS A 49 7.06 8.08 -5.25
C LYS A 49 6.14 8.01 -6.47
N HIS A 50 4.91 7.55 -6.30
CA HIS A 50 3.93 7.36 -7.38
C HIS A 50 2.86 8.45 -7.41
N ILE A 51 2.73 9.24 -6.35
CA ILE A 51 1.83 10.39 -6.33
C ILE A 51 2.54 11.55 -7.02
N LEU A 52 2.21 11.73 -8.30
CA LEU A 52 2.58 12.94 -9.03
C LEU A 52 1.68 14.08 -8.58
N PRO A 53 2.22 15.29 -8.35
CA PRO A 53 1.39 16.47 -8.17
C PRO A 53 0.55 16.64 -9.44
N LEU A 54 -0.77 16.74 -9.27
CA LEU A 54 -1.64 17.15 -10.36
C LEU A 54 -1.23 18.57 -10.71
N GLU A 55 -0.76 18.77 -11.94
CA GLU A 55 -0.45 20.11 -12.42
C GLU A 55 -1.71 20.98 -12.29
N PRO A 56 -1.61 22.19 -11.71
CA PRO A 56 -2.73 23.11 -11.70
C PRO A 56 -3.02 23.49 -13.16
N THR A 57 -4.22 23.12 -13.62
CA THR A 57 -4.76 23.56 -14.91
C THR A 57 -5.10 25.04 -14.86
#